data_AF-A0A0U1WV05-F1
#
_entry.id   AF-A0A0U1WV05-F1
#
_cell.length_a   1.000
_cell.length_b   1.000
_cell.length_c   1.000
_cell.angle_alpha   90.00
_cell.angle_beta   90.00
_cell.angle_gamma   90.00
#
_symmetry.space_group_name_H-M   'P 1'
#
loop_
_entity.id
_entity.type
_entity.pdbx_description
1 polymer ?
#
loop_
_entity_poly.entity_id
_entity_poly.type
_entity_poly.pdbx_seq_one_letter_code
_entity_poly.pdbx_strand_id
1 'polypeptide(L)'
;FEVVSLISLNVPILGYLNLSLSNLTLYSIIIFILVTSIHLVFKGTGSNNTKLIPSNWSIALESSYASINAIVREQIGLRNEIYLPFIYSLFFFIIIANLIGNTPYSFTITTSIIVSVGLSVTIWIGVTILGLFKHGIHFFSYFIPSGTPLALVPLLVLIEVTSYLARALSLGVRLFANMCAGHTLLKILSTFLYQMFGSGLLVAVFTLIPFSIFVALIGLEIAVSIIQAYVFVLLTSSYIK
;
A
#
# COMPACT_ATOMS: atom_id res chain seq x y z
N PHE A 1 14.97 -0.75 -10.61
CA PHE A 1 14.03 -1.79 -10.18
C PHE A 1 14.55 -3.21 -10.41
N GLU A 2 15.88 -3.41 -10.45
CA GLU A 2 16.44 -4.74 -10.69
C GLU A 2 16.38 -5.56 -9.40
N VAL A 3 15.82 -6.77 -9.52
CA VAL A 3 15.80 -7.74 -8.43
C VAL A 3 17.09 -8.54 -8.50
N VAL A 4 18.01 -8.25 -7.59
CA VAL A 4 19.27 -8.99 -7.46
C VAL A 4 19.10 -10.05 -6.36
N SER A 5 19.51 -11.28 -6.64
CA SER A 5 19.63 -12.34 -5.65
C SER A 5 20.90 -12.12 -4.83
N LEU A 6 20.75 -11.96 -3.51
CA LEU A 6 21.86 -11.78 -2.58
C LEU A 6 22.39 -13.13 -2.08
N ILE A 7 21.50 -14.06 -1.73
CA ILE A 7 21.84 -15.40 -1.22
C ILE A 7 20.91 -16.40 -1.90
N SER A 8 21.43 -17.33 -2.70
CA SER A 8 20.63 -18.42 -3.29
C SER A 8 20.92 -19.73 -2.58
N LEU A 9 19.91 -20.32 -1.97
CA LEU A 9 19.99 -21.64 -1.36
C LEU A 9 19.21 -22.62 -2.25
N ASN A 10 19.95 -23.34 -3.08
CA ASN A 10 19.37 -24.38 -3.94
C ASN A 10 19.34 -25.68 -3.12
N VAL A 11 18.16 -26.07 -2.61
CA VAL A 11 17.97 -27.36 -1.93
C VAL A 11 17.46 -28.36 -2.98
N PRO A 12 18.30 -29.28 -3.48
CA PRO A 12 17.90 -30.21 -4.54
C PRO A 12 16.87 -31.28 -4.11
N ILE A 13 16.52 -31.34 -2.82
CA ILE A 13 15.60 -32.35 -2.25
C ILE A 13 14.12 -32.03 -2.47
N LEU A 14 13.76 -30.78 -2.77
CA LEU A 14 12.34 -30.36 -2.92
C LEU A 14 11.92 -30.03 -4.37
N GLY A 15 12.79 -30.23 -5.37
CA GLY A 15 12.52 -30.02 -6.80
C GLY A 15 12.35 -28.53 -7.19
N TYR A 16 13.21 -28.01 -8.08
CA TYR A 16 13.21 -26.64 -8.66
C TYR A 16 12.90 -25.43 -7.74
N LEU A 17 12.75 -25.61 -6.44
CA LEU A 17 12.48 -24.54 -5.48
C LEU A 17 13.78 -23.86 -5.10
N ASN A 18 14.15 -22.86 -5.90
CA ASN A 18 15.25 -21.96 -5.61
C ASN A 18 14.78 -20.91 -4.59
N LEU A 19 15.00 -21.20 -3.30
CA LEU A 19 14.85 -20.18 -2.25
C LEU A 19 16.03 -19.21 -2.36
N SER A 20 15.81 -18.08 -3.02
CA SER A 20 16.77 -16.99 -3.09
C SER A 20 16.32 -15.81 -2.23
N LEU A 21 17.17 -15.40 -1.30
CA LEU A 21 17.06 -14.12 -0.65
C LEU A 21 17.44 -13.05 -1.67
N SER A 22 16.45 -12.37 -2.21
CA SER A 22 16.61 -11.24 -3.11
C SER A 22 16.48 -9.92 -2.36
N ASN A 23 16.81 -8.80 -3.03
CA ASN A 23 16.51 -7.47 -2.51
C ASN A 23 15.03 -7.36 -2.07
N LEU A 24 14.10 -7.93 -2.85
CA LEU A 24 12.68 -7.92 -2.50
C LEU A 24 12.41 -8.55 -1.12
N THR A 25 13.04 -9.70 -0.83
CA THR A 25 12.88 -10.39 0.45
C THR A 25 13.60 -9.68 1.59
N LEU A 26 14.73 -9.02 1.32
CA LEU A 26 15.45 -8.27 2.34
C LEU A 26 14.64 -7.04 2.78
N TYR A 27 14.10 -6.28 1.82
CA TYR A 27 13.27 -5.13 2.13
C TYR A 27 11.94 -5.53 2.80
N SER A 28 11.37 -6.71 2.50
CA SER A 28 10.17 -7.17 3.19
C SER A 28 10.44 -7.51 4.66
N ILE A 29 11.61 -8.10 4.94
CA ILE A 29 12.08 -8.33 6.32
C ILE A 29 12.30 -6.98 7.03
N ILE A 30 12.91 -5.99 6.37
CA ILE A 30 13.10 -4.65 6.95
C ILE A 30 11.75 -4.02 7.31
N ILE A 31 10.77 -4.05 6.40
CA ILE A 31 9.42 -3.52 6.67
C ILE A 31 8.82 -4.24 7.88
N PHE A 32 8.90 -5.56 7.94
CA PHE A 32 8.37 -6.34 9.07
C PHE A 32 9.03 -5.96 10.40
N ILE A 33 10.37 -5.84 10.42
CA ILE A 33 11.13 -5.38 11.59
C ILE A 33 10.72 -3.95 11.97
N LEU A 34 10.54 -3.06 11.00
CA LEU A 34 10.21 -1.68 11.26
C LEU A 34 8.78 -1.56 11.83
N VAL A 35 7.80 -2.25 11.23
CA VAL A 35 6.43 -2.33 11.75
C VAL A 35 6.41 -2.85 13.19
N THR A 36 7.11 -3.96 13.45
CA THR A 36 7.17 -4.54 14.80
C THR A 36 7.90 -3.64 15.78
N SER A 37 9.00 -2.98 15.37
CA SER A 37 9.74 -2.03 16.21
C SER A 37 8.88 -0.84 16.63
N ILE A 38 8.08 -0.27 15.71
CA ILE A 38 7.14 0.83 16.01
C ILE A 38 6.13 0.40 17.08
N HIS A 39 5.62 -0.83 16.99
CA HIS A 39 4.68 -1.38 17.96
C HIS A 39 5.33 -1.77 19.30
N LEU A 40 6.60 -2.16 19.30
CA LEU A 40 7.36 -2.41 20.53
C LEU A 40 7.67 -1.09 21.26
N VAL A 41 7.98 -0.02 20.52
CA VAL A 41 8.11 1.33 21.07
C VAL A 41 6.80 1.80 21.67
N PHE A 42 5.66 1.48 21.03
CA PHE A 42 4.32 1.76 21.57
C PHE A 42 4.02 1.03 22.88
N LYS A 43 4.34 -0.27 22.97
CA LYS A 43 4.21 -1.06 24.19
C LYS A 43 5.12 -0.52 25.32
N GLY A 44 6.07 0.35 24.98
CA GLY A 44 7.12 0.82 25.86
C GLY A 44 8.18 -0.26 26.02
N THR A 45 9.44 0.11 25.93
CA THR A 45 10.59 -0.72 26.28
C THR A 45 10.67 -0.91 27.81
N GLY A 46 9.58 -1.41 28.40
CA GLY A 46 9.38 -1.50 29.83
C GLY A 46 8.15 -2.35 30.12
N SER A 47 8.38 -3.63 30.38
CA SER A 47 7.39 -4.56 30.92
C SER A 47 6.88 -4.18 32.32
N ASN A 48 7.29 -3.04 32.89
CA ASN A 48 6.90 -2.57 34.21
C ASN A 48 6.44 -1.11 34.15
N ASN A 49 5.24 -0.88 34.68
CA ASN A 49 4.52 0.39 34.87
C ASN A 49 3.85 1.01 33.65
N THR A 50 2.53 0.85 33.66
CA THR A 50 1.49 1.71 33.08
C THR A 50 1.72 3.17 33.46
N LYS A 51 2.61 3.86 32.74
CA LYS A 51 2.74 5.30 32.83
C LYS A 51 1.51 5.89 32.14
N LEU A 52 0.59 6.46 32.93
CA LEU A 52 -0.65 7.09 32.46
C LEU A 52 -0.40 8.29 31.52
N ILE A 53 0.84 8.79 31.49
CA ILE A 53 1.26 9.88 30.60
C ILE A 53 1.90 9.26 29.36
N PRO A 54 1.26 9.36 28.18
CA PRO A 54 1.78 8.79 26.95
C PRO A 54 3.02 9.57 26.48
N SER A 55 3.97 8.87 25.87
CA SER A 55 5.10 9.50 25.18
C SER A 55 4.64 10.14 23.87
N ASN A 56 5.39 11.12 23.33
CA ASN A 56 5.06 11.75 22.04
C ASN A 56 4.86 10.73 20.90
N TRP A 57 5.66 9.65 20.90
CA TRP A 57 5.53 8.55 19.93
C TRP A 57 4.27 7.70 20.17
N SER A 58 3.90 7.49 21.43
CA SER A 58 2.65 6.81 21.79
C SER A 58 1.43 7.62 21.34
N ILE A 59 1.45 8.95 21.48
CA ILE A 59 0.37 9.84 21.00
C ILE A 59 0.21 9.75 19.48
N ALA A 60 1.32 9.76 18.72
CA ALA A 60 1.27 9.64 17.27
C ALA A 60 0.60 8.33 16.83
N LEU A 61 0.93 7.21 17.46
CA LEU A 61 0.32 5.91 17.15
C LEU A 61 -1.12 5.79 17.63
N GLU A 62 -1.46 6.35 18.78
CA GLU A 62 -2.84 6.41 19.28
C GLU A 62 -3.72 7.25 18.34
N SER A 63 -3.22 8.38 17.84
CA SER A 63 -3.92 9.21 16.86
C SER A 63 -4.12 8.49 15.53
N SER A 64 -3.11 7.75 15.07
CA SER A 64 -3.21 6.91 13.87
C SER A 64 -4.26 5.81 14.05
N TYR A 65 -4.23 5.10 15.18
CA TYR A 65 -5.23 4.09 15.53
C TYR A 65 -6.65 4.68 15.57
N ALA A 66 -6.82 5.83 16.21
CA ALA A 66 -8.11 6.52 16.28
C ALA A 66 -8.62 6.90 14.88
N SER A 67 -7.74 7.38 13.99
CA SER A 67 -8.11 7.70 12.60
C SER A 67 -8.56 6.47 11.82
N ILE A 68 -7.86 5.34 11.96
CA ILE A 68 -8.21 4.09 11.27
C ILE A 68 -9.53 3.56 11.82
N ASN A 69 -9.73 3.61 13.14
CA ASN A 69 -10.98 3.21 13.78
C ASN A 69 -12.15 4.06 13.28
N ALA A 70 -11.98 5.38 13.12
CA ALA A 70 -13.00 6.25 12.54
C ALA A 70 -13.38 5.82 11.11
N ILE A 71 -12.40 5.53 10.25
CA ILE A 71 -12.65 5.04 8.88
C ILE A 71 -13.44 3.72 8.89
N VAL A 72 -13.02 2.76 9.73
CA VAL A 72 -13.67 1.45 9.85
C VAL A 72 -15.12 1.62 10.31
N ARG A 73 -15.36 2.49 11.31
CA ARG A 73 -16.69 2.78 11.85
C ARG A 73 -17.61 3.46 10.83
N GLU A 74 -17.09 4.41 10.06
CA GLU A 74 -17.85 5.09 9.01
C GLU A 74 -18.19 4.18 7.83
N GLN A 75 -17.26 3.30 7.43
CA GLN A 75 -17.44 2.45 6.26
C GLN A 75 -18.25 1.19 6.57
N ILE A 76 -17.85 0.40 7.57
CA ILE A 76 -18.41 -0.94 7.84
C ILE A 76 -19.53 -0.89 8.90
N GLY A 77 -19.57 0.17 9.71
CA GLY A 77 -20.53 0.36 10.78
C GLY A 77 -20.10 -0.25 12.12
N LEU A 78 -20.72 0.22 13.21
CA LEU A 78 -20.37 -0.07 14.62
C LEU A 78 -20.33 -1.57 15.00
N ARG A 79 -20.94 -2.46 14.21
CA ARG A 79 -21.13 -3.88 14.55
C ARG A 79 -20.00 -4.81 14.10
N ASN A 80 -19.03 -4.32 13.32
CA ASN A 80 -18.02 -5.14 12.64
C ASN A 80 -16.57 -4.74 13.01
N GLU A 81 -16.31 -4.40 14.27
CA GLU A 81 -14.94 -4.07 14.74
C GLU A 81 -13.95 -5.24 14.64
N ILE A 82 -14.42 -6.45 14.33
CA ILE A 82 -13.61 -7.67 14.10
C ILE A 82 -12.58 -7.47 12.97
N TYR A 83 -12.88 -6.62 11.98
CA TYR A 83 -11.98 -6.35 10.84
C TYR A 83 -10.96 -5.25 11.10
N LEU A 84 -11.05 -4.54 12.23
CA LEU A 84 -10.15 -3.44 12.57
C LEU A 84 -8.67 -3.88 12.58
N PRO A 85 -8.27 -5.00 13.22
CA PRO A 85 -6.86 -5.40 13.26
C PRO A 85 -6.28 -5.67 11.87
N PHE A 86 -7.08 -6.22 10.96
CA PHE A 86 -6.65 -6.48 9.58
C PHE A 86 -6.40 -5.17 8.83
N ILE A 87 -7.37 -4.25 8.88
CA ILE A 87 -7.29 -2.96 8.21
C ILE A 87 -6.14 -2.11 8.76
N TYR A 88 -5.95 -2.14 10.08
CA TYR A 88 -4.86 -1.47 10.76
C TYR A 88 -3.48 -2.01 10.34
N SER A 89 -3.29 -3.34 10.35
CA SER A 89 -2.04 -3.97 9.90
C SER A 89 -1.71 -3.59 8.45
N LEU A 90 -2.73 -3.60 7.59
CA LEU A 90 -2.63 -3.28 6.18
C LEU A 90 -2.24 -1.82 5.95
N PHE A 91 -2.81 -0.87 6.73
CA PHE A 91 -2.42 0.52 6.70
C PHE A 91 -0.92 0.70 7.00
N PHE A 92 -0.46 0.14 8.12
CA PHE A 92 0.93 0.27 8.55
C PHE A 92 1.91 -0.42 7.61
N PHE A 93 1.53 -1.56 7.04
CA PHE A 93 2.33 -2.22 6.02
C PHE A 93 2.53 -1.33 4.79
N ILE A 94 1.45 -0.77 4.23
CA ILE A 94 1.53 0.03 2.99
C ILE A 94 2.25 1.35 3.22
N ILE A 95 1.95 2.06 4.31
CA ILE A 95 2.59 3.36 4.58
C ILE A 95 4.10 3.20 4.78
N ILE A 96 4.54 2.21 5.55
CA ILE A 96 5.97 1.95 5.79
C ILE A 96 6.66 1.49 4.51
N ALA A 97 6.02 0.59 3.74
CA ALA A 97 6.56 0.13 2.47
C ALA A 97 6.78 1.29 1.48
N ASN A 98 5.82 2.22 1.40
CA ASN A 98 5.94 3.37 0.51
C ASN A 98 6.94 4.42 1.02
N LEU A 99 6.99 4.68 2.33
CA LEU A 99 7.94 5.65 2.92
C LEU A 99 9.39 5.18 2.80
N ILE A 100 9.66 3.90 3.06
CA ILE A 100 10.99 3.30 2.78
C ILE A 100 11.30 3.45 1.30
N GLY A 101 10.28 3.28 0.45
CA GLY A 101 10.41 3.46 -0.98
C GLY A 101 10.92 4.84 -1.39
N ASN A 102 10.41 5.90 -0.75
CA ASN A 102 10.82 7.28 -1.01
C ASN A 102 12.23 7.63 -0.51
N THR A 103 12.91 6.73 0.23
CA THR A 103 14.28 6.97 0.69
C THR A 103 15.27 6.81 -0.48
N PRO A 104 16.19 7.76 -0.70
CA PRO A 104 17.16 7.66 -1.80
C PRO A 104 18.00 6.38 -1.68
N TYR A 105 18.30 5.76 -2.82
CA TYR A 105 19.00 4.47 -2.95
C TYR A 105 18.28 3.25 -2.36
N SER A 106 17.03 3.38 -1.92
CA SER A 106 16.24 2.25 -1.44
C SER A 106 15.55 1.50 -2.59
N PHE A 107 15.32 0.21 -2.37
CA PHE A 107 14.49 -0.60 -3.26
C PHE A 107 13.04 -0.61 -2.76
N THR A 108 12.14 -0.24 -3.66
CA THR A 108 10.70 -0.14 -3.41
C THR A 108 10.01 -1.47 -3.71
N ILE A 109 9.43 -2.12 -2.71
CA ILE A 109 8.68 -3.39 -2.93
C ILE A 109 7.41 -3.12 -3.74
N THR A 110 6.75 -1.99 -3.50
CA THR A 110 5.46 -1.61 -4.11
C THR A 110 5.57 -1.21 -5.58
N THR A 111 6.78 -1.04 -6.12
CA THR A 111 7.01 -0.92 -7.57
C THR A 111 7.13 -2.26 -8.27
N SER A 112 7.03 -3.38 -7.55
CA SER A 112 6.83 -4.67 -8.21
C SER A 112 5.33 -4.89 -8.41
N ILE A 113 4.89 -5.01 -9.66
CA ILE A 113 3.47 -5.20 -9.98
C ILE A 113 2.92 -6.46 -9.32
N ILE A 114 3.75 -7.50 -9.21
CA ILE A 114 3.40 -8.78 -8.60
C ILE A 114 3.01 -8.60 -7.13
N VAL A 115 3.75 -7.80 -6.36
CA VAL A 115 3.43 -7.59 -4.94
C VAL A 115 2.20 -6.69 -4.80
N SER A 116 2.14 -5.57 -5.53
CA SER A 116 1.06 -4.59 -5.38
C SER A 116 -0.29 -5.11 -5.87
N VAL A 117 -0.33 -5.72 -7.05
CA VAL A 117 -1.55 -6.35 -7.58
C VAL A 117 -1.84 -7.64 -6.83
N GLY A 118 -0.82 -8.43 -6.48
CA GLY A 118 -0.99 -9.66 -5.70
C GLY A 118 -1.68 -9.40 -4.36
N LEU A 119 -1.22 -8.41 -3.60
CA LEU A 119 -1.86 -7.99 -2.35
C LEU A 119 -3.34 -7.65 -2.56
N SER A 120 -3.63 -6.84 -3.58
CA SER A 120 -4.99 -6.40 -3.91
C SER A 120 -5.93 -7.56 -4.28
N VAL A 121 -5.44 -8.49 -5.09
CA VAL A 121 -6.18 -9.69 -5.50
C VAL A 121 -6.41 -10.62 -4.31
N THR A 122 -5.42 -10.80 -3.43
CA THR A 122 -5.59 -11.62 -2.21
C THR A 122 -6.67 -11.04 -1.30
N ILE A 123 -6.69 -9.72 -1.11
CA ILE A 123 -7.75 -9.05 -0.32
C ILE A 123 -9.11 -9.27 -0.97
N TRP A 124 -9.22 -9.08 -2.28
CA TRP A 124 -10.47 -9.28 -3.01
C TRP A 124 -10.98 -10.72 -2.92
N ILE A 125 -10.11 -11.72 -3.05
CA ILE A 125 -10.47 -13.13 -2.84
C ILE A 125 -10.96 -13.33 -1.40
N GLY A 126 -10.26 -12.79 -0.41
CA GLY A 126 -10.65 -12.86 1.00
C GLY A 126 -12.04 -12.26 1.27
N VAL A 127 -12.32 -11.07 0.73
CA VAL A 127 -13.63 -10.41 0.83
C VAL A 127 -14.71 -11.22 0.12
N THR A 128 -14.44 -11.76 -1.07
CA THR A 128 -15.39 -12.58 -1.83
C THR A 128 -15.75 -13.87 -1.08
N ILE A 129 -14.74 -14.56 -0.53
CA ILE A 129 -14.96 -15.75 0.29
C ILE A 129 -15.80 -15.41 1.52
N LEU A 130 -15.49 -14.30 2.19
CA LEU A 130 -16.23 -13.86 3.37
C LEU A 130 -17.69 -13.48 3.06
N GLY A 131 -17.92 -12.83 1.92
CA GLY A 131 -19.24 -12.50 1.41
C GLY A 131 -20.08 -13.75 1.11
N LEU A 132 -19.47 -14.76 0.48
CA LEU A 132 -20.10 -16.05 0.22
C LEU A 132 -20.43 -16.80 1.52
N PHE A 133 -19.54 -16.78 2.52
CA PHE A 133 -19.83 -17.43 3.82
C PHE A 133 -20.95 -16.73 4.60
N LYS A 134 -21.02 -15.40 4.60
CA LYS A 134 -22.04 -14.66 5.35
C LYS A 134 -23.41 -14.63 4.67
N HIS A 135 -23.45 -14.50 3.34
CA HIS A 135 -24.70 -14.30 2.59
C HIS A 135 -25.10 -15.50 1.71
N GLY A 136 -24.22 -16.48 1.50
CA GLY A 136 -24.51 -17.66 0.69
C GLY A 136 -24.96 -17.29 -0.72
N ILE A 137 -26.08 -17.85 -1.15
CA ILE A 137 -26.68 -17.62 -2.48
C ILE A 137 -27.21 -16.18 -2.62
N HIS A 138 -27.53 -15.50 -1.52
CA HIS A 138 -27.94 -14.09 -1.54
C HIS A 138 -26.81 -13.15 -1.94
N PHE A 139 -25.54 -13.59 -1.91
CA PHE A 139 -24.41 -12.82 -2.43
C PHE A 139 -24.63 -12.42 -3.90
N PHE A 140 -25.22 -13.28 -4.72
CA PHE A 140 -25.51 -12.97 -6.11
C PHE A 140 -26.60 -11.92 -6.30
N SER A 141 -27.44 -11.68 -5.28
CA SER A 141 -28.44 -10.62 -5.30
C SER A 141 -27.81 -9.22 -5.29
N TYR A 142 -26.58 -9.07 -4.80
CA TYR A 142 -25.88 -7.78 -4.84
C TYR A 142 -25.48 -7.36 -6.25
N PHE A 143 -25.43 -8.28 -7.21
CA PHE A 143 -25.17 -7.96 -8.63
C PHE A 143 -26.42 -7.42 -9.35
N ILE A 144 -27.59 -7.43 -8.71
CA ILE A 144 -28.85 -6.98 -9.31
C ILE A 144 -29.36 -5.75 -8.54
N PRO A 145 -29.25 -4.54 -9.10
CA PRO A 145 -29.88 -3.35 -8.55
C PRO A 145 -31.40 -3.52 -8.45
N SER A 146 -31.98 -3.16 -7.30
CA SER A 146 -33.42 -3.23 -7.08
C SER A 146 -34.17 -2.24 -7.98
N GLY A 147 -35.14 -2.73 -8.76
CA GLY A 147 -36.04 -1.90 -9.56
C GLY A 147 -35.76 -1.86 -11.07
N THR A 148 -34.83 -2.66 -11.59
CA THR A 148 -34.55 -2.68 -13.04
C THR A 148 -35.51 -3.60 -13.81
N PRO A 149 -35.96 -3.20 -15.02
CA PRO A 149 -36.81 -4.03 -15.87
C PRO A 149 -36.10 -5.33 -16.27
N LEU A 150 -36.82 -6.46 -16.23
CA LEU A 150 -36.28 -7.82 -16.42
C LEU A 150 -35.44 -8.01 -17.69
N ALA A 151 -35.75 -7.30 -18.77
CA ALA A 151 -35.01 -7.39 -20.03
C ALA A 151 -33.58 -6.83 -19.94
N LEU A 152 -33.32 -5.87 -19.05
CA LEU A 152 -32.01 -5.21 -18.91
C LEU A 152 -31.10 -5.87 -17.86
N VAL A 153 -31.66 -6.78 -17.06
CA VAL A 153 -30.97 -7.47 -15.96
C VAL A 153 -29.72 -8.23 -16.44
N PRO A 154 -29.75 -9.01 -17.54
CA PRO A 154 -28.56 -9.77 -17.97
C PRO A 154 -27.36 -8.88 -18.33
N LEU A 155 -27.61 -7.75 -18.98
CA LEU A 155 -26.56 -6.79 -19.35
C LEU A 155 -25.97 -6.11 -18.10
N LEU A 156 -26.83 -5.73 -17.15
CA LEU A 156 -26.43 -5.07 -15.93
C LEU A 156 -25.58 -5.98 -15.02
N VAL A 157 -25.96 -7.25 -14.89
CA VAL A 157 -25.19 -8.25 -14.14
C VAL A 157 -23.80 -8.42 -14.76
N LEU A 158 -23.68 -8.49 -16.10
CA LEU A 158 -22.38 -8.58 -16.77
C LEU A 158 -21.48 -7.38 -16.44
N ILE A 159 -22.05 -6.17 -16.47
CA ILE A 159 -21.32 -4.93 -16.15
C ILE A 159 -20.90 -4.91 -14.69
N GLU A 160 -21.78 -5.29 -13.75
CA GLU A 160 -21.45 -5.28 -12.32
C GLU A 160 -20.40 -6.34 -11.96
N VAL A 161 -20.45 -7.54 -12.56
CA VAL A 161 -19.41 -8.56 -12.38
C VAL A 161 -18.06 -8.07 -12.93
N THR A 162 -18.07 -7.42 -14.09
CA THR A 162 -16.84 -6.83 -14.67
C THR A 162 -16.31 -5.68 -13.81
N SER A 163 -17.19 -4.81 -13.31
CA SER A 163 -16.87 -3.72 -12.37
C SER A 163 -16.27 -4.25 -11.07
N TYR A 164 -16.85 -5.32 -10.50
CA TYR A 164 -16.37 -5.96 -9.29
C TYR A 164 -14.96 -6.56 -9.46
N LEU A 165 -14.67 -7.20 -10.59
CA LEU A 165 -13.33 -7.69 -10.90
C LEU A 165 -12.34 -6.54 -11.16
N ALA A 166 -12.75 -5.54 -11.93
CA ALA A 166 -11.93 -4.37 -12.24
C ALA A 166 -11.55 -3.60 -10.96
N ARG A 167 -12.45 -3.54 -9.99
CA ARG A 167 -12.24 -2.93 -8.68
C ARG A 167 -11.08 -3.58 -7.91
N ALA A 168 -10.98 -4.92 -7.95
CA ALA A 168 -9.87 -5.69 -7.35
C ALA A 168 -8.51 -5.34 -7.95
N LEU A 169 -8.45 -5.22 -9.28
CA LEU A 169 -7.20 -4.90 -9.98
C LEU A 169 -6.85 -3.41 -9.84
N SER A 170 -7.84 -2.52 -9.91
CA SER A 170 -7.64 -1.07 -9.91
C SER A 170 -6.95 -0.56 -8.64
N LEU A 171 -7.22 -1.19 -7.49
CA LEU A 171 -6.65 -0.81 -6.21
C LEU A 171 -5.12 -1.08 -6.17
N GLY A 172 -4.69 -2.27 -6.54
CA GLY A 172 -3.27 -2.63 -6.63
C GLY A 172 -2.54 -1.91 -7.75
N VAL A 173 -3.16 -1.75 -8.93
CA VAL A 173 -2.60 -0.99 -10.05
C VAL A 173 -2.40 0.47 -9.66
N ARG A 174 -3.32 1.07 -8.90
CA ARG A 174 -3.18 2.44 -8.41
C ARG A 174 -1.95 2.61 -7.52
N LEU A 175 -1.75 1.69 -6.57
CA LEU A 175 -0.58 1.73 -5.71
C LEU A 175 0.72 1.63 -6.53
N PHE A 176 0.77 0.64 -7.44
CA PHE A 176 1.92 0.40 -8.31
C PHE A 176 2.21 1.59 -9.24
N ALA A 177 1.20 2.12 -9.93
CA ALA A 177 1.36 3.19 -10.90
C ALA A 177 1.89 4.47 -10.25
N ASN A 178 1.38 4.84 -9.07
CA ASN A 178 1.83 6.03 -8.37
C ASN A 178 3.30 5.92 -7.92
N MET A 179 3.69 4.78 -7.33
CA MET A 179 5.08 4.58 -6.91
C MET A 179 6.01 4.46 -8.12
N CYS A 180 5.63 3.71 -9.16
CA CYS A 180 6.46 3.53 -10.35
C CYS A 180 6.66 4.83 -11.13
N ALA A 181 5.57 5.60 -11.34
CA ALA A 181 5.62 6.86 -12.06
C ALA A 181 6.42 7.94 -11.30
N GLY A 182 6.23 8.05 -9.98
CA GLY A 182 6.97 8.99 -9.13
C GLY A 182 8.49 8.76 -9.18
N HIS A 183 8.93 7.54 -8.87
CA HIS A 183 10.35 7.18 -8.92
C HIS A 183 10.96 7.32 -10.32
N THR A 184 10.21 6.98 -11.38
CA THR A 184 10.69 7.13 -12.76
C THR A 184 10.82 8.61 -13.13
N LEU A 185 9.86 9.44 -12.75
CA LEU A 185 9.88 10.89 -12.94
C LEU A 185 11.09 11.52 -12.24
N LEU A 186 11.30 11.21 -10.95
CA LEU A 186 12.44 11.72 -10.20
C LEU A 186 13.79 11.30 -10.81
N LYS A 187 13.90 10.05 -11.28
CA LYS A 187 15.13 9.55 -11.91
C LYS A 187 15.45 10.30 -13.21
N ILE A 188 14.44 10.51 -14.06
CA ILE A 188 14.59 11.24 -15.32
C ILE A 188 15.00 12.69 -15.04
N LEU A 189 14.28 13.37 -14.14
CA LEU A 189 14.57 14.76 -13.79
C LEU A 189 15.96 14.92 -13.14
N SER A 190 16.36 13.99 -12.26
CA SER A 190 17.69 13.98 -11.66
C SER A 190 18.81 13.83 -12.69
N THR A 191 18.60 13.03 -13.74
CA THR A 191 19.59 12.85 -14.82
C THR A 191 19.77 14.12 -15.64
N PHE A 192 18.66 14.80 -15.97
CA PHE A 192 18.71 16.11 -16.64
C PHE A 192 19.38 17.17 -15.78
N LEU A 193 19.03 17.25 -14.49
CA LEU A 193 19.67 18.19 -13.55
C LEU A 193 21.18 17.95 -13.45
N TYR A 194 21.61 16.70 -13.35
CA TYR A 194 23.03 16.35 -13.31
C TYR A 194 23.79 16.83 -14.55
N GLN A 195 23.23 16.61 -15.75
CA GLN A 195 23.82 17.10 -16.99
C GLN A 195 23.88 18.63 -17.06
N MET A 196 22.83 19.32 -16.60
CA MET A 196 22.79 20.78 -16.58
C MET A 196 23.83 21.38 -15.62
N PHE A 197 24.02 20.79 -14.44
CA PHE A 197 25.06 21.21 -13.48
C PHE A 197 26.49 21.02 -14.05
N GLY A 198 26.71 20.01 -14.89
CA GLY A 198 28.01 19.72 -15.49
C GLY A 198 28.40 20.59 -16.71
N SER A 199 27.47 21.37 -17.27
CA SER A 199 27.68 22.08 -18.54
C SER A 199 28.43 23.42 -18.43
N GLY A 200 28.47 24.04 -17.25
CA GLY A 200 29.22 25.28 -16.99
C GLY A 200 28.69 26.10 -15.80
N LEU A 201 29.52 27.00 -15.26
CA LEU A 201 29.20 27.78 -14.04
C LEU A 201 27.99 28.70 -14.20
N LEU A 202 27.83 29.35 -15.37
CA LEU A 202 26.72 30.26 -15.62
C LEU A 202 25.38 29.50 -15.73
N VAL A 203 25.41 28.33 -16.38
CA VAL A 203 24.23 27.45 -16.51
C VAL A 203 23.84 26.88 -15.16
N ALA A 204 24.81 26.52 -14.31
CA ALA A 204 24.56 26.02 -12.95
C ALA A 204 23.71 26.96 -12.09
N VAL A 205 23.87 28.29 -12.23
CA VAL A 205 23.05 29.28 -11.52
C VAL A 205 21.60 29.25 -12.01
N PHE A 206 21.36 29.12 -13.32
CA PHE A 206 20.01 28.98 -13.87
C PHE A 206 19.37 27.62 -13.52
N THR A 207 20.16 26.56 -13.37
CA THR A 207 19.71 25.22 -12.97
C THR A 207 19.11 25.19 -11.55
N LEU A 208 19.36 26.20 -10.72
CA LEU A 208 18.77 26.32 -9.38
C LEU A 208 17.23 26.36 -9.42
N ILE A 209 16.65 26.93 -10.49
CA ILE A 209 15.19 27.00 -10.66
C ILE A 209 14.60 25.59 -10.90
N PRO A 210 15.03 24.82 -11.91
CA PRO A 210 14.65 23.41 -12.06
C PRO A 210 14.92 22.55 -10.83
N PHE A 211 16.01 22.82 -10.10
CA PHE A 211 16.34 22.10 -8.86
C PHE A 211 15.30 22.34 -7.76
N SER A 212 14.79 23.56 -7.61
CA SER A 212 13.70 23.87 -6.67
C SER A 212 12.43 23.08 -7.00
N ILE A 213 12.07 22.97 -8.29
CA ILE A 213 10.93 22.16 -8.74
C ILE A 213 11.15 20.68 -8.41
N PHE A 214 12.37 20.16 -8.60
CA PHE A 214 12.70 18.78 -8.24
C PHE A 214 12.52 18.50 -6.75
N VAL A 215 12.97 19.41 -5.87
CA VAL A 215 12.74 19.29 -4.42
C VAL A 215 11.25 19.33 -4.08
N ALA A 216 10.48 20.20 -4.74
CA ALA A 216 9.03 20.25 -4.56
C ALA A 216 8.34 18.95 -4.99
N LEU A 217 8.79 18.32 -6.08
CA LEU A 217 8.27 17.02 -6.55
C LEU A 217 8.58 15.87 -5.59
N ILE A 218 9.74 15.88 -4.93
CA ILE A 218 10.03 14.90 -3.86
C ILE A 218 9.02 15.05 -2.71
N GLY A 219 8.73 16.28 -2.30
CA GLY A 219 7.71 16.56 -1.29
C GLY A 219 6.32 16.07 -1.71
N LEU A 220 5.96 16.30 -2.97
CA LEU A 220 4.71 15.81 -3.55
C LEU A 220 4.64 14.27 -3.53
N GLU A 221 5.71 13.56 -3.86
CA GLU A 221 5.74 12.10 -3.85
C GLU A 221 5.59 11.52 -2.44
N ILE A 222 6.13 12.18 -1.42
CA ILE A 222 5.89 11.83 -0.02
C ILE A 222 4.42 12.06 0.37
N ALA A 223 3.81 13.15 -0.07
CA ALA A 223 2.39 13.38 0.19
C ALA A 223 1.51 12.31 -0.49
N VAL A 224 1.78 12.02 -1.76
CA VAL A 224 1.05 10.99 -2.53
C VAL A 224 1.20 9.62 -1.89
N SER A 225 2.40 9.24 -1.43
CA SER A 225 2.64 7.92 -0.84
C SER A 225 1.83 7.66 0.43
N ILE A 226 1.64 8.69 1.28
CA ILE A 226 0.79 8.64 2.47
C ILE A 226 -0.70 8.56 2.06
N ILE A 227 -1.13 9.40 1.12
CA ILE A 227 -2.52 9.41 0.64
C ILE A 227 -2.91 8.07 0.01
N GLN A 228 -2.00 7.42 -0.73
CA GLN A 228 -2.28 6.12 -1.33
C GLN A 228 -2.55 5.05 -0.27
N ALA A 229 -1.81 5.03 0.84
CA ALA A 229 -2.07 4.10 1.94
C ALA A 229 -3.46 4.32 2.55
N TYR A 230 -3.85 5.58 2.77
CA TYR A 230 -5.17 5.96 3.28
C TYR A 230 -6.29 5.54 2.33
N VAL A 231 -6.20 5.90 1.05
CA VAL A 231 -7.21 5.58 0.03
C VAL A 231 -7.35 4.07 -0.12
N PHE A 232 -6.24 3.33 -0.04
CA PHE A 232 -6.26 1.88 -0.13
C PHE A 232 -7.09 1.24 0.99
N VAL A 233 -6.88 1.71 2.22
CA VAL A 233 -7.60 1.24 3.42
C VAL A 233 -9.07 1.63 3.39
N LEU A 234 -9.38 2.85 2.96
CA LEU A 234 -10.76 3.33 2.82
C LEU A 234 -11.53 2.47 1.81
N LEU A 235 -10.97 2.22 0.63
CA LEU A 235 -11.58 1.37 -0.39
C LEU A 235 -11.74 -0.08 0.10
N THR A 236 -10.72 -0.63 0.75
CA THR A 236 -10.79 -1.98 1.33
C THR A 236 -11.91 -2.08 2.38
N SER A 237 -12.06 -1.06 3.23
CA SER A 237 -13.14 -0.99 4.22
C SER A 237 -14.51 -0.89 3.56
N SER A 238 -14.64 -0.09 2.50
CA SER A 238 -15.86 0.00 1.69
C SER A 238 -16.19 -1.31 0.95
N TYR A 239 -15.22 -2.18 0.67
CA TYR A 239 -15.47 -3.48 0.04
C TYR A 239 -15.96 -4.53 1.03
N ILE A 240 -15.64 -4.37 2.32
CA ILE A 240 -16.09 -5.25 3.40
C ILE A 240 -17.52 -4.93 3.84
N LYS A 241 -17.96 -3.68 3.62
CA LYS A 241 -19.33 -3.21 3.86
C LYS A 241 -20.34 -3.99 3.03
#